data_AF-A0AAV6HWY1-F1
#
_entry.id   AF-A0AAV6HWY1-F1
#
_cell.length_a   1.000
_cell.length_b   1.000
_cell.length_c   1.000
_cell.angle_alpha   90.00
_cell.angle_beta   90.00
_cell.angle_gamma   90.00
#
_symmetry.space_group_name_H-M   'P 1'
#
loop_
_entity.id
_entity.type
_entity.pdbx_description
1 polymer ?
#
loop_
_entity_poly.entity_id
_entity_poly.type
_entity_poly.pdbx_seq_one_letter_code
_entity_poly.pdbx_strand_id
1 'polypeptide(L)'
;MFARTSLGLSNLRATTPSSAAPEPNPKQLQSNHSASDPHSEPQLRKLKGSAQLNRWSRARAVRSGRKLDRQNHRAATAVVEERQSGEGTWRNSPVAAVGGSEEKEEEDEAAVLAKSIYMVSDGTGWTVEHSVTAALGQFDHCLVDRGCPVNTHLFSGIDDSERLLKIIKQAAKEGSMLVYTLADPSMAEAAKQACRIWGVPSTDVLGPITEAVASHLGVLPSGVPRGAPGRSSHLTEEYFQRIEAIEFTIKQDDGALPQNLHKADIILVGVSRTGKTPLSTYLAHKGYKVANVPIVMGVGVPKTLFEVDPEKVFGLTINPVVLQTIRRARAKSLGFSEEVRSNYSEMDHVREELEFARKIFANNPSWPVIEVTGKAIEETAAVVLRLYHDRKNKCSMPRISKRY
;
A
#
# COMPACT_ATOMS: atom_id res chain seq x y z
N MET A 1 -28.69 40.95 52.87
CA MET A 1 -29.62 40.37 53.85
C MET A 1 -29.26 38.90 54.05
N PHE A 2 -29.17 38.49 55.30
CA PHE A 2 -28.77 37.15 55.76
C PHE A 2 -29.76 36.05 55.35
N ALA A 3 -29.25 34.83 55.09
CA ALA A 3 -29.70 33.62 55.77
C ALA A 3 -28.75 32.44 55.51
N ARG A 4 -28.16 31.93 56.60
CA ARG A 4 -27.52 30.61 56.71
C ARG A 4 -28.61 29.58 57.07
N THR A 5 -28.48 28.35 56.58
CA THR A 5 -28.75 27.17 57.42
C THR A 5 -28.01 25.92 56.92
N SER A 6 -27.33 25.29 57.85
CA SER A 6 -26.60 24.02 57.79
C SER A 6 -27.37 22.92 58.53
N LEU A 7 -26.88 21.67 58.39
CA LEU A 7 -27.18 20.42 59.14
C LEU A 7 -28.19 19.50 58.44
N GLY A 8 -28.01 18.18 58.34
CA GLY A 8 -26.97 17.29 58.87
C GLY A 8 -27.19 15.84 58.40
N LEU A 9 -26.11 15.06 58.39
CA LEU A 9 -26.06 13.62 58.09
C LEU A 9 -26.55 12.78 59.27
N SER A 10 -27.20 11.63 59.01
CA SER A 10 -26.83 10.28 59.48
C SER A 10 -27.98 9.26 59.37
N ASN A 11 -27.79 8.17 58.62
CA ASN A 11 -27.64 6.81 59.19
C ASN A 11 -27.62 5.70 58.12
N LEU A 12 -26.71 4.75 58.36
CA LEU A 12 -26.43 3.52 57.63
C LEU A 12 -27.48 2.43 57.87
N ARG A 13 -27.79 1.62 56.84
CA ARG A 13 -27.87 0.16 56.98
C ARG A 13 -27.78 -0.59 55.65
N ALA A 14 -27.05 -1.70 55.69
CA ALA A 14 -26.73 -2.62 54.62
C ALA A 14 -27.88 -3.57 54.25
N THR A 15 -27.89 -4.04 53.00
CA THR A 15 -28.61 -5.24 52.56
C THR A 15 -27.75 -6.03 51.58
N THR A 16 -27.55 -7.31 51.91
CA THR A 16 -27.02 -8.40 51.07
C THR A 16 -28.04 -8.82 50.00
N PRO A 17 -27.65 -9.67 49.03
CA PRO A 17 -28.12 -11.05 49.17
C PRO A 17 -27.08 -12.14 48.82
N SER A 18 -27.36 -13.30 49.41
CA SER A 18 -26.74 -14.62 49.24
C SER A 18 -27.60 -15.46 48.28
N SER A 19 -26.98 -16.26 47.40
CA SER A 19 -27.33 -17.68 47.22
C SER A 19 -26.30 -18.39 46.34
N ALA A 20 -25.97 -19.62 46.71
CA ALA A 20 -24.81 -20.39 46.32
C ALA A 20 -25.08 -21.47 45.24
N ALA A 21 -24.03 -21.76 44.45
CA ALA A 21 -23.54 -23.07 43.95
C ALA A 21 -24.43 -23.93 43.00
N PRO A 22 -23.87 -24.90 42.21
CA PRO A 22 -22.53 -25.50 42.32
C PRO A 22 -21.71 -25.70 41.02
N GLU A 23 -20.40 -25.87 41.22
CA GLU A 23 -19.41 -26.42 40.29
C GLU A 23 -19.69 -27.91 39.95
N PRO A 24 -19.28 -28.41 38.77
CA PRO A 24 -19.21 -29.84 38.51
C PRO A 24 -17.82 -30.41 38.90
N ASN A 25 -17.88 -31.41 39.77
CA ASN A 25 -16.76 -32.23 40.24
C ASN A 25 -16.31 -33.24 39.14
N PRO A 26 -15.02 -33.61 39.04
CA PRO A 26 -14.51 -34.56 38.06
C PRO A 26 -14.66 -36.00 38.57
N LYS A 27 -15.25 -36.88 37.76
CA LYS A 27 -15.21 -38.35 37.99
C LYS A 27 -14.75 -39.05 36.72
N GLN A 28 -13.57 -39.66 36.81
CA GLN A 28 -13.35 -41.12 36.79
C GLN A 28 -13.48 -41.77 35.40
N LEU A 29 -12.33 -41.99 34.76
CA LEU A 29 -12.13 -43.17 33.92
C LEU A 29 -11.35 -44.21 34.74
N GLN A 30 -11.93 -45.40 34.88
CA GLN A 30 -11.25 -46.58 35.38
C GLN A 30 -10.50 -47.30 34.23
N SER A 31 -9.27 -47.70 34.57
CA SER A 31 -8.54 -48.92 34.20
C SER A 31 -8.60 -49.46 32.76
N ASN A 32 -7.41 -49.58 32.14
CA ASN A 32 -6.78 -50.90 32.03
C ASN A 32 -5.26 -50.79 31.80
N HIS A 33 -4.52 -51.61 32.55
CA HIS A 33 -3.10 -51.85 32.40
C HIS A 33 -2.82 -52.68 31.13
N SER A 34 -1.81 -52.28 30.35
CA SER A 34 -0.79 -53.21 29.83
C SER A 34 0.45 -52.43 29.39
N ALA A 35 1.60 -53.06 29.61
CA ALA A 35 2.92 -52.45 29.57
C ALA A 35 3.49 -52.34 28.13
N SER A 36 4.21 -51.24 27.92
CA SER A 36 5.45 -51.04 27.13
C SER A 36 5.69 -51.83 25.83
N ASP A 37 5.76 -51.08 24.71
CA ASP A 37 6.80 -51.21 23.69
C ASP A 37 6.99 -49.84 22.98
N PRO A 38 8.21 -49.24 22.94
CA PRO A 38 8.44 -47.98 22.24
C PRO A 38 9.07 -48.25 20.87
N HIS A 39 8.39 -47.85 19.79
CA HIS A 39 8.94 -47.32 18.52
C HIS A 39 7.89 -47.46 17.40
N SER A 40 7.12 -46.40 17.15
CA SER A 40 6.51 -46.16 15.83
C SER A 40 5.96 -44.74 15.76
N GLU A 41 6.68 -43.86 15.06
CA GLU A 41 6.14 -42.56 14.62
C GLU A 41 4.96 -42.78 13.64
N PRO A 42 3.86 -42.03 13.75
CA PRO A 42 2.77 -42.14 12.79
C PRO A 42 3.10 -41.41 11.47
N GLN A 43 3.20 -42.17 10.38
CA GLN A 43 3.28 -41.62 9.03
C GLN A 43 2.02 -40.82 8.68
N LEU A 44 2.18 -39.50 8.50
CA LEU A 44 1.17 -38.61 7.91
C LEU A 44 0.79 -39.09 6.50
N ARG A 45 -0.47 -39.50 6.32
CA ARG A 45 -1.07 -39.74 5.00
C ARG A 45 -1.05 -38.43 4.19
N LYS A 46 -0.21 -38.36 3.16
CA LYS A 46 -0.22 -37.29 2.16
C LYS A 46 -1.54 -37.33 1.37
N LEU A 47 -2.45 -36.40 1.67
CA LEU A 47 -3.59 -36.09 0.81
C LEU A 47 -3.09 -35.63 -0.56
N LYS A 48 -3.36 -36.43 -1.61
CA LYS A 48 -3.08 -36.06 -3.01
C LYS A 48 -4.00 -34.90 -3.40
N GLY A 49 -3.45 -33.69 -3.49
CA GLY A 49 -4.15 -32.53 -4.04
C GLY A 49 -4.56 -32.76 -5.51
N SER A 50 -5.70 -32.20 -5.92
CA SER A 50 -6.21 -32.37 -7.28
C SER A 50 -5.23 -31.83 -8.33
N ALA A 51 -5.17 -32.46 -9.50
CA ALA A 51 -4.27 -32.05 -10.59
C ALA A 51 -4.48 -30.59 -11.03
N GLN A 52 -5.68 -30.04 -10.84
CA GLN A 52 -6.02 -28.65 -11.12
C GLN A 52 -5.39 -27.69 -10.11
N LEU A 53 -5.42 -28.02 -8.81
CA LEU A 53 -4.76 -27.22 -7.77
C LEU A 53 -3.23 -27.20 -7.95
N ASN A 54 -2.66 -28.30 -8.44
CA ASN A 54 -1.23 -28.39 -8.78
C ASN A 54 -0.84 -27.57 -10.01
N ARG A 55 -1.75 -27.42 -10.99
CA ARG A 55 -1.52 -26.57 -12.16
C ARG A 55 -1.57 -25.08 -11.77
N TRP A 56 -2.50 -24.72 -10.89
CA TRP A 56 -2.56 -23.36 -10.34
C TRP A 56 -1.36 -23.05 -9.43
N SER A 57 -0.89 -24.00 -8.62
CA SER A 57 0.29 -23.80 -7.77
C SER A 57 1.56 -23.62 -8.60
N ARG A 58 1.72 -24.35 -9.70
CA ARG A 58 2.82 -24.15 -10.67
C ARG A 58 2.77 -22.78 -11.34
N ALA A 59 1.59 -22.36 -11.81
CA ALA A 59 1.40 -21.00 -12.34
C ALA A 59 1.66 -19.92 -11.27
N ARG A 60 1.44 -20.21 -9.99
CA ARG A 60 1.75 -19.33 -8.84
C ARG A 60 3.23 -19.29 -8.47
N ALA A 61 3.99 -20.39 -8.52
CA ALA A 61 5.43 -20.38 -8.27
C ALA A 61 6.17 -19.47 -9.26
N VAL A 62 5.71 -19.46 -10.52
CA VAL A 62 6.17 -18.53 -11.56
C VAL A 62 5.77 -17.06 -11.25
N ARG A 63 4.72 -16.84 -10.44
CA ARG A 63 4.24 -15.52 -10.01
C ARG A 63 4.87 -14.98 -8.74
N SER A 64 5.37 -15.80 -7.82
CA SER A 64 5.94 -15.32 -6.55
C SER A 64 7.46 -15.14 -6.58
N GLY A 65 8.14 -15.58 -7.65
CA GLY A 65 9.60 -15.46 -7.76
C GLY A 65 10.38 -16.34 -6.77
N ARG A 66 9.72 -17.28 -6.08
CA ARG A 66 10.39 -18.26 -5.23
C ARG A 66 11.01 -19.36 -6.08
N LYS A 67 12.31 -19.62 -5.85
CA LYS A 67 13.00 -20.79 -6.41
C LYS A 67 12.30 -22.07 -5.91
N LEU A 68 11.99 -22.97 -6.84
CA LEU A 68 11.64 -24.34 -6.51
C LEU A 68 12.93 -25.05 -6.09
N ASP A 69 13.12 -25.27 -4.79
CA ASP A 69 14.21 -26.12 -4.31
C ASP A 69 14.00 -27.54 -4.85
N ARG A 70 14.89 -27.90 -5.77
CA ARG A 70 15.02 -29.27 -6.26
C ARG A 70 15.90 -30.00 -5.26
N GLN A 71 15.30 -30.83 -4.41
CA GLN A 71 16.03 -31.80 -3.59
C GLN A 71 16.89 -32.68 -4.52
N ASN A 72 18.17 -32.38 -4.59
CA ASN A 72 19.18 -33.28 -5.14
C ASN A 72 19.93 -33.89 -3.96
N HIS A 73 19.63 -35.16 -3.68
CA HIS A 73 20.55 -36.02 -2.97
C HIS A 73 21.82 -36.17 -3.82
N ARG A 74 22.99 -35.76 -3.31
CA ARG A 74 24.26 -36.48 -3.48
C ARG A 74 25.34 -35.95 -2.54
N ALA A 75 26.17 -36.91 -2.12
CA ALA A 75 27.03 -36.93 -0.97
C ALA A 75 28.22 -35.96 -1.03
N ALA A 76 28.70 -35.62 0.16
CA ALA A 76 29.89 -34.85 0.45
C ALA A 76 31.18 -35.60 0.06
N THR A 77 32.15 -34.86 -0.45
CA THR A 77 33.58 -35.09 -0.21
C THR A 77 34.28 -33.74 -0.13
N ALA A 78 34.93 -33.50 1.01
CA ALA A 78 35.79 -32.35 1.26
C ALA A 78 37.19 -32.62 0.70
N VAL A 79 37.82 -31.60 0.11
CA VAL A 79 39.27 -31.53 -0.04
C VAL A 79 39.71 -30.12 0.35
N VAL A 80 40.59 -30.09 1.34
CA VAL A 80 41.34 -28.95 1.86
C VAL A 80 42.58 -28.78 1.00
N GLU A 81 42.94 -27.56 0.62
CA GLU A 81 44.32 -27.23 0.27
C GLU A 81 44.67 -25.78 0.63
N GLU A 82 45.83 -25.65 1.27
CA GLU A 82 46.36 -24.48 1.98
C GLU A 82 47.54 -23.87 1.18
N ARG A 83 47.69 -22.54 1.30
CA ARG A 83 48.91 -21.71 1.14
C ARG A 83 49.58 -21.57 -0.24
N GLN A 84 49.85 -20.32 -0.64
CA GLN A 84 51.12 -19.63 -0.32
C GLN A 84 51.13 -18.16 -0.76
N SER A 85 51.84 -17.37 0.05
CA SER A 85 52.18 -15.95 -0.02
C SER A 85 53.27 -15.64 -1.04
N GLY A 86 53.25 -14.43 -1.62
CA GLY A 86 54.38 -13.83 -2.34
C GLY A 86 54.29 -12.30 -2.38
N GLU A 87 55.26 -11.65 -1.74
CA GLU A 87 55.49 -10.20 -1.67
C GLU A 87 56.01 -9.60 -2.99
N GLY A 88 55.85 -8.27 -3.19
CA GLY A 88 56.43 -7.56 -4.34
C GLY A 88 56.18 -6.05 -4.43
N THR A 89 56.77 -5.28 -3.51
CA THR A 89 57.51 -4.01 -3.69
C THR A 89 57.02 -2.83 -4.58
N TRP A 90 56.75 -1.70 -3.90
CA TRP A 90 57.03 -0.26 -4.16
C TRP A 90 57.54 0.26 -5.52
N ARG A 91 56.89 1.34 -6.03
CA ARG A 91 57.60 2.50 -6.62
C ARG A 91 56.79 3.80 -6.58
N ASN A 92 57.39 4.85 -6.01
CA ASN A 92 56.94 6.24 -5.99
C ASN A 92 57.40 7.04 -7.23
N SER A 93 56.71 8.18 -7.44
CA SER A 93 56.72 9.23 -8.48
C SER A 93 58.08 9.80 -8.96
N PRO A 94 58.07 10.75 -9.93
CA PRO A 94 58.05 12.16 -9.53
C PRO A 94 57.21 13.13 -10.40
N VAL A 95 56.94 14.29 -9.81
CA VAL A 95 56.28 15.50 -10.33
C VAL A 95 57.31 16.41 -11.03
N ALA A 96 56.93 17.05 -12.14
CA ALA A 96 57.50 18.32 -12.62
C ALA A 96 56.51 19.03 -13.57
N ALA A 97 56.59 20.35 -13.64
CA ALA A 97 55.50 21.28 -13.92
C ALA A 97 55.68 22.15 -15.19
N VAL A 98 54.61 22.88 -15.52
CA VAL A 98 54.50 24.14 -16.29
C VAL A 98 54.46 24.06 -17.83
N GLY A 99 53.42 24.67 -18.41
CA GLY A 99 53.41 25.17 -19.80
C GLY A 99 52.01 25.34 -20.37
N GLY A 100 51.49 26.57 -20.41
CA GLY A 100 50.09 26.89 -20.68
C GLY A 100 49.52 26.53 -22.06
N SER A 101 48.19 26.50 -22.12
CA SER A 101 47.40 26.74 -23.33
C SER A 101 45.92 26.84 -22.94
N GLU A 102 45.36 28.04 -23.17
CA GLU A 102 43.96 28.25 -23.59
C GLU A 102 42.87 27.67 -22.68
N GLU A 103 42.52 28.44 -21.64
CA GLU A 103 41.20 28.29 -21.00
C GLU A 103 40.15 28.81 -22.00
N LYS A 104 39.48 27.84 -22.60
CA LYS A 104 38.23 28.00 -23.33
C LYS A 104 37.25 28.79 -22.49
N GLU A 105 36.55 29.72 -23.14
CA GLU A 105 35.29 30.27 -22.66
C GLU A 105 34.35 29.09 -22.36
N GLU A 106 34.26 28.71 -21.08
CA GLU A 106 33.17 27.87 -20.59
C GLU A 106 31.91 28.73 -20.68
N GLU A 107 31.06 28.42 -21.66
CA GLU A 107 29.69 28.89 -21.69
C GLU A 107 29.06 28.58 -20.33
N ASP A 108 28.65 29.63 -19.61
CA ASP A 108 27.84 29.57 -18.40
C ASP A 108 26.50 28.87 -18.74
N GLU A 109 26.48 27.53 -18.80
CA GLU A 109 25.26 26.77 -18.52
C GLU A 109 24.95 27.01 -17.04
N ALA A 110 24.18 28.06 -16.76
CA ALA A 110 23.61 28.31 -15.45
C ALA A 110 22.85 27.06 -15.01
N ALA A 111 23.50 26.22 -14.19
CA ALA A 111 22.89 25.06 -13.59
C ALA A 111 21.62 25.52 -12.88
N VAL A 112 20.45 25.16 -13.42
CA VAL A 112 19.17 25.58 -12.87
C VAL A 112 19.10 25.04 -11.43
N LEU A 113 19.33 25.92 -10.45
CA LEU A 113 19.29 25.56 -9.05
C LEU A 113 17.88 25.07 -8.72
N ALA A 114 17.80 23.86 -8.18
CA ALA A 114 16.54 23.24 -7.82
C ALA A 114 15.80 24.10 -6.79
N LYS A 115 14.54 24.43 -7.07
CA LYS A 115 13.68 25.15 -6.14
C LYS A 115 13.20 24.20 -5.05
N SER A 116 13.10 24.68 -3.83
CA SER A 116 12.71 23.86 -2.68
C SER A 116 11.31 24.20 -2.17
N ILE A 117 10.55 23.17 -1.82
CA ILE A 117 9.22 23.25 -1.21
C ILE A 117 9.28 22.59 0.16
N TYR A 118 9.05 23.38 1.20
CA TYR A 118 8.99 22.92 2.58
C TYR A 118 7.54 22.59 2.92
N MET A 119 7.30 21.37 3.39
CA MET A 119 5.99 20.85 3.76
C MET A 119 5.94 20.64 5.26
N VAL A 120 5.06 21.36 5.96
CA VAL A 120 5.00 21.33 7.44
C VAL A 120 3.64 20.83 7.92
N SER A 121 3.63 19.95 8.92
CA SER A 121 2.41 19.48 9.56
C SER A 121 2.61 19.21 11.04
N ASP A 122 1.61 19.56 11.84
CA ASP A 122 1.46 19.17 13.24
C ASP A 122 1.06 17.68 13.43
N GLY A 123 0.79 16.98 12.32
CA GLY A 123 0.52 15.56 12.26
C GLY A 123 1.58 14.82 11.44
N THR A 124 1.14 13.93 10.55
CA THR A 124 2.04 13.07 9.76
C THR A 124 2.63 13.77 8.53
N GLY A 125 2.00 14.83 8.03
CA GLY A 125 2.43 15.51 6.80
C GLY A 125 1.94 14.89 5.48
N TRP A 126 1.29 13.73 5.51
CA TRP A 126 0.81 13.07 4.29
C TRP A 126 -0.20 13.89 3.49
N THR A 127 -1.06 14.68 4.14
CA THR A 127 -2.05 15.50 3.43
C THR A 127 -1.41 16.64 2.64
N VAL A 128 -0.41 17.31 3.23
CA VAL A 128 0.33 18.37 2.52
C VAL A 128 1.17 17.78 1.40
N GLU A 129 1.84 16.64 1.64
CA GLU A 129 2.62 15.95 0.60
C GLU A 129 1.75 15.55 -0.59
N HIS A 130 0.61 14.88 -0.37
CA HIS A 130 -0.30 14.51 -1.47
C HIS A 130 -0.80 15.74 -2.25
N SER A 131 -1.07 16.84 -1.55
CA SER A 131 -1.57 18.07 -2.19
C SER A 131 -0.50 18.74 -3.04
N VAL A 132 0.74 18.78 -2.55
CA VAL A 132 1.89 19.29 -3.30
C VAL A 132 2.20 18.40 -4.50
N THR A 133 2.23 17.07 -4.31
CA THR A 133 2.45 16.10 -5.40
C THR A 133 1.38 16.24 -6.48
N ALA A 134 0.11 16.40 -6.11
CA ALA A 134 -0.97 16.65 -7.07
C ALA A 134 -0.81 17.98 -7.83
N ALA A 135 -0.37 19.04 -7.15
CA ALA A 135 -0.11 20.34 -7.78
C ALA A 135 1.10 20.27 -8.73
N LEU A 136 2.16 19.54 -8.37
CA LEU A 136 3.35 19.36 -9.21
C LEU A 136 3.03 18.67 -10.53
N GLY A 137 2.03 17.79 -10.58
CA GLY A 137 1.56 17.18 -11.83
C GLY A 137 1.07 18.18 -12.89
N GLN A 138 0.74 19.42 -12.53
CA GLN A 138 0.43 20.47 -13.50
C GLN A 138 1.67 21.00 -14.24
N PHE A 139 2.86 20.65 -13.78
CA PHE A 139 4.15 21.12 -14.30
C PHE A 139 4.99 19.98 -14.89
N ASP A 140 4.39 18.82 -15.18
CA ASP A 140 5.08 17.64 -15.74
C ASP A 140 5.93 17.99 -16.97
N HIS A 141 5.40 18.84 -17.87
CA HIS A 141 6.10 19.30 -19.07
C HIS A 141 7.45 19.99 -18.77
N CYS A 142 7.57 20.67 -17.63
CA CYS A 142 8.77 21.38 -17.22
C CYS A 142 9.67 20.53 -16.32
N LEU A 143 9.09 19.61 -15.55
CA LEU A 143 9.81 18.70 -14.67
C LEU A 143 10.55 17.59 -15.44
N VAL A 144 9.94 17.04 -16.50
CA VAL A 144 10.52 15.97 -17.32
C VAL A 144 11.78 16.44 -18.04
N ASP A 145 11.73 17.64 -18.60
CA ASP A 145 12.87 18.25 -19.31
C ASP A 145 13.91 18.86 -18.35
N ARG A 146 13.71 18.71 -17.03
CA ARG A 146 14.52 19.30 -15.97
C ARG A 146 14.68 20.82 -16.07
N GLY A 147 13.75 21.50 -16.75
CA GLY A 147 13.75 22.97 -16.88
C GLY A 147 13.39 23.69 -15.57
N CYS A 148 12.74 23.00 -14.64
CA CYS A 148 12.43 23.51 -13.31
C CYS A 148 12.55 22.40 -12.23
N PRO A 149 13.77 21.99 -11.84
CA PRO A 149 13.93 20.97 -10.83
C PRO A 149 13.35 21.44 -9.48
N VAL A 150 12.62 20.55 -8.81
CA VAL A 150 11.97 20.82 -7.51
C VAL A 150 12.40 19.77 -6.48
N ASN A 151 12.79 20.23 -5.28
CA ASN A 151 13.03 19.41 -4.11
C ASN A 151 11.92 19.62 -3.08
N THR A 152 11.46 18.55 -2.44
CA THR A 152 10.43 18.62 -1.40
C THR A 152 10.99 18.15 -0.06
N HIS A 153 10.73 18.89 1.02
CA HIS A 153 11.20 18.58 2.37
C HIS A 153 10.02 18.49 3.34
N LEU A 154 9.79 17.31 3.93
CA LEU A 154 8.67 17.07 4.83
C LEU A 154 9.10 17.19 6.31
N PHE A 155 8.37 18.02 7.06
CA PHE A 155 8.52 18.20 8.50
C PHE A 155 7.21 17.80 9.20
N SER A 156 7.22 16.64 9.85
CA SER A 156 6.06 16.08 10.56
C SER A 156 6.17 16.30 12.07
N GLY A 157 5.02 16.33 12.75
CA GLY A 157 4.92 16.52 14.21
C GLY A 157 5.47 17.87 14.66
N ILE A 158 5.13 18.93 13.95
CA ILE A 158 5.48 20.31 14.30
C ILE A 158 4.33 20.92 15.09
N ASP A 159 4.36 20.74 16.41
CA ASP A 159 3.36 21.23 17.37
C ASP A 159 3.87 22.35 18.27
N ASP A 160 5.12 22.81 18.06
CA ASP A 160 5.75 23.88 18.84
C ASP A 160 6.19 25.07 17.97
N SER A 161 5.96 26.29 18.49
CA SER A 161 6.26 27.53 17.75
C SER A 161 7.75 27.76 17.50
N GLU A 162 8.63 27.25 18.38
CA GLU A 162 10.07 27.47 18.26
C GLU A 162 10.63 26.70 17.06
N ARG A 163 10.26 25.43 16.91
CA ARG A 163 10.65 24.58 15.79
C ARG A 163 10.04 25.07 14.50
N LEU A 164 8.77 25.48 14.50
CA LEU A 164 8.14 26.12 13.35
C LEU A 164 8.96 27.34 12.88
N LEU A 165 9.35 28.21 13.80
CA LEU A 165 10.16 29.39 13.47
C LEU A 165 11.56 29.01 12.95
N LYS A 166 12.20 27.97 13.50
CA LYS A 166 13.49 27.45 12.99
C LYS A 166 13.35 26.96 11.54
N ILE A 167 12.27 26.24 11.23
CA ILE A 167 11.99 25.75 9.88
C ILE A 167 11.77 26.92 8.92
N ILE A 168 10.99 27.93 9.31
CA ILE A 168 10.72 29.12 8.46
C ILE A 168 12.01 29.91 8.20
N LYS A 169 12.86 30.09 9.22
CA LYS A 169 14.17 30.73 9.05
C LYS A 169 15.07 29.95 8.10
N GLN A 170 15.02 28.62 8.13
CA GLN A 170 15.77 27.79 7.20
C GLN A 170 15.22 27.91 5.78
N ALA A 171 13.90 27.86 5.61
CA ALA A 171 13.24 28.06 4.32
C ALA A 171 13.61 29.42 3.70
N ALA A 172 13.70 30.48 4.51
CA ALA A 172 14.13 31.80 4.06
C ALA A 172 15.58 31.81 3.55
N LYS A 173 16.50 31.13 4.25
CA LYS A 173 17.91 31.01 3.81
C LYS A 173 18.04 30.24 2.48
N GLU A 174 17.18 29.25 2.27
CA GLU A 174 17.18 28.41 1.07
C GLU A 174 16.28 28.94 -0.05
N GLY A 175 15.63 30.09 0.12
CA GLY A 175 14.69 30.63 -0.88
C GLY A 175 13.52 29.69 -1.18
N SER A 176 13.11 28.89 -0.19
CA SER A 176 12.06 27.87 -0.32
C SER A 176 10.66 28.45 -0.06
N MET A 177 9.63 27.84 -0.66
CA MET A 177 8.25 28.11 -0.26
C MET A 177 7.79 27.18 0.87
N LEU A 178 6.85 27.64 1.70
CA LEU A 178 6.28 26.86 2.80
C LEU A 178 4.83 26.48 2.52
N VAL A 179 4.55 25.19 2.44
CA VAL A 179 3.19 24.65 2.38
C VAL A 179 2.90 23.95 3.70
N TYR A 180 1.78 24.23 4.34
CA TYR A 180 1.52 23.68 5.67
C TYR A 180 0.08 23.26 5.93
N THR A 181 -0.08 22.42 6.95
CA THR A 181 -1.36 22.04 7.55
C THR A 181 -1.21 22.07 9.06
N LEU A 182 -1.77 23.08 9.71
CA LEU A 182 -1.71 23.29 11.16
C LEU A 182 -3.14 23.42 11.68
N ALA A 183 -3.54 22.54 12.59
CA ALA A 183 -4.89 22.50 13.15
C ALA A 183 -5.11 23.58 14.20
N ASP A 184 -4.08 23.94 14.96
CA ASP A 184 -4.13 25.04 15.93
C ASP A 184 -4.12 26.40 15.18
N PRO A 185 -5.18 27.21 15.29
CA PRO A 185 -5.27 28.51 14.63
C PRO A 185 -4.13 29.47 15.01
N SER A 186 -3.64 29.40 16.24
CA SER A 186 -2.56 30.26 16.72
C SER A 186 -1.24 29.92 16.02
N MET A 187 -0.97 28.63 15.82
CA MET A 187 0.19 28.14 15.07
C MET A 187 0.09 28.48 13.58
N ALA A 188 -1.09 28.33 12.97
CA ALA A 188 -1.32 28.71 11.58
C ALA A 188 -1.09 30.20 11.33
N GLU A 189 -1.59 31.07 12.23
CA GLU A 189 -1.37 32.51 12.14
C GLU A 189 0.09 32.88 12.41
N ALA A 190 0.74 32.23 13.39
CA ALA A 190 2.17 32.41 13.64
C ALA A 190 3.03 32.03 12.42
N ALA A 191 2.71 30.92 11.73
CA ALA A 191 3.37 30.52 10.49
C ALA A 191 3.23 31.60 9.41
N LYS A 192 2.00 32.07 9.17
CA LYS A 192 1.70 33.11 8.19
C LYS A 192 2.45 34.41 8.46
N GLN A 193 2.44 34.88 9.71
CA GLN A 193 3.13 36.09 10.12
C GLN A 193 4.65 35.95 10.01
N ALA A 194 5.21 34.84 10.49
CA ALA A 194 6.64 34.58 10.38
C ALA A 194 7.09 34.51 8.92
N CYS A 195 6.36 33.79 8.06
CA CYS A 195 6.63 33.75 6.62
C CYS A 195 6.63 35.15 5.99
N ARG A 196 5.64 36.00 6.34
CA ARG A 196 5.58 37.39 5.87
C ARG A 196 6.79 38.22 6.31
N ILE A 197 7.23 38.07 7.56
CA ILE A 197 8.40 38.78 8.11
C ILE A 197 9.69 38.35 7.41
N TRP A 198 9.86 37.05 7.17
CA TRP A 198 11.06 36.46 6.56
C TRP A 198 11.02 36.42 5.03
N GLY A 199 9.98 36.96 4.39
CA GLY A 199 9.85 36.99 2.93
C GLY A 199 9.66 35.61 2.28
N VAL A 200 9.15 34.63 3.02
CA VAL A 200 8.92 33.26 2.56
C VAL A 200 7.51 33.15 1.98
N PRO A 201 7.33 32.76 0.70
CA PRO A 201 6.01 32.46 0.15
C PRO A 201 5.38 31.30 0.92
N SER A 202 4.12 31.44 1.36
CA SER A 202 3.47 30.38 2.13
C SER A 202 1.98 30.18 1.83
N THR A 203 1.52 28.94 2.02
CA THR A 203 0.14 28.52 1.78
C THR A 203 -0.33 27.53 2.84
N ASP A 204 -1.47 27.82 3.48
CA ASP A 204 -2.24 26.86 4.27
C ASP A 204 -3.16 26.04 3.35
N VAL A 205 -2.96 24.73 3.31
CA VAL A 205 -3.72 23.84 2.41
C VAL A 205 -5.10 23.51 2.95
N LEU A 206 -5.25 23.37 4.27
CA LEU A 206 -6.48 22.87 4.89
C LEU A 206 -7.31 23.96 5.57
N GLY A 207 -6.74 25.10 5.92
CA GLY A 207 -7.45 26.23 6.53
C GLY A 207 -8.75 26.57 5.79
N PRO A 208 -8.70 26.92 4.48
CA PRO A 208 -9.90 27.26 3.71
C PRO A 208 -10.96 26.15 3.65
N ILE A 209 -10.53 24.88 3.54
CA ILE A 209 -11.45 23.73 3.50
C ILE A 209 -12.11 23.53 4.86
N THR A 210 -11.34 23.67 5.94
CA THR A 210 -11.80 23.50 7.31
C THR A 210 -12.83 24.57 7.67
N GLU A 211 -12.58 25.82 7.28
CA GLU A 211 -13.53 26.94 7.45
C GLU A 211 -14.82 26.72 6.66
N ALA A 212 -14.73 26.28 5.41
CA ALA A 212 -15.91 25.98 4.60
C ALA A 212 -16.76 24.84 5.19
N VAL A 213 -16.12 23.78 5.69
CA VAL A 213 -16.80 22.67 6.37
C VAL A 213 -17.43 23.14 7.69
N ALA A 214 -16.72 23.95 8.48
CA ALA A 214 -17.24 24.51 9.72
C ALA A 214 -18.48 25.37 9.49
N SER A 215 -18.45 26.23 8.47
CA SER A 215 -19.60 27.04 8.05
C SER A 215 -20.78 26.19 7.60
N HIS A 216 -20.52 25.14 6.81
CA HIS A 216 -21.56 24.24 6.32
C HIS A 216 -22.21 23.41 7.44
N LEU A 217 -21.43 22.94 8.41
CA LEU A 217 -21.92 22.15 9.55
C LEU A 217 -22.51 23.01 10.68
N GLY A 218 -22.20 24.31 10.70
CA GLY A 218 -22.57 25.20 11.80
C GLY A 218 -21.82 24.91 13.10
N VAL A 219 -20.63 24.32 13.03
CA VAL A 219 -19.82 23.90 14.19
C VAL A 219 -18.38 24.38 14.01
N LEU A 220 -17.78 24.92 15.07
CA LEU A 220 -16.40 25.38 15.05
C LEU A 220 -15.41 24.20 14.99
N PRO A 221 -14.28 24.33 14.27
CA PRO A 221 -13.21 23.34 14.29
C PRO A 221 -12.67 23.14 15.70
N SER A 222 -12.21 21.92 16.01
CA SER A 222 -11.67 21.64 17.35
C SER A 222 -10.37 22.39 17.64
N GLY A 223 -9.62 22.83 16.61
CA GLY A 223 -8.34 23.52 16.78
C GLY A 223 -7.21 22.65 17.32
N VAL A 224 -7.39 21.32 17.33
CA VAL A 224 -6.50 20.37 18.02
C VAL A 224 -5.92 19.39 16.99
N PRO A 225 -4.60 19.16 16.95
CA PRO A 225 -3.99 18.18 16.07
C PRO A 225 -4.43 16.74 16.40
N ARG A 226 -4.21 15.83 15.46
CA ARG A 226 -4.56 14.40 15.68
C ARG A 226 -3.70 13.73 16.75
N GLY A 227 -2.45 14.15 16.91
CA GLY A 227 -1.50 13.59 17.88
C GLY A 227 -1.53 14.23 19.27
N ALA A 228 -2.44 15.18 19.52
CA ALA A 228 -2.45 15.94 20.78
C ALA A 228 -2.68 15.04 22.00
N PRO A 229 -1.99 15.29 23.14
CA PRO A 229 -2.23 14.59 24.40
C PRO A 229 -3.71 14.69 24.82
N GLY A 230 -4.27 13.58 25.31
CA GLY A 230 -5.68 13.52 25.74
C GLY A 230 -6.70 13.28 24.63
N ARG A 231 -6.29 13.30 23.35
CA ARG A 231 -7.12 12.83 22.24
C ARG A 231 -6.95 11.32 22.08
N SER A 232 -7.90 10.55 22.59
CA SER A 232 -7.97 9.13 22.23
C SER A 232 -8.35 9.02 20.75
N SER A 233 -7.38 8.65 19.91
CA SER A 233 -7.70 8.14 18.58
C SER A 233 -8.34 6.77 18.78
N HIS A 234 -9.61 6.73 19.16
CA HIS A 234 -10.37 5.47 19.12
C HIS A 234 -10.31 4.96 17.68
N LEU A 235 -9.67 3.81 17.50
CA LEU A 235 -9.66 3.14 16.21
C LEU A 235 -11.12 2.90 15.81
N THR A 236 -11.50 3.46 14.67
CA THR A 236 -12.90 3.42 14.23
C THR A 236 -13.25 2.05 13.68
N GLU A 237 -14.54 1.74 13.56
CA GLU A 237 -14.98 0.51 12.89
C GLU A 237 -14.42 0.42 11.46
N GLU A 238 -14.31 1.55 10.75
CA GLU A 238 -13.71 1.56 9.40
C GLU A 238 -12.23 1.20 9.41
N TYR A 239 -11.51 1.50 10.49
CA TYR A 239 -10.12 1.05 10.64
C TYR A 239 -10.07 -0.48 10.73
N PHE A 240 -10.90 -1.11 11.57
CA PHE A 240 -10.94 -2.56 11.69
C PHE A 240 -11.44 -3.24 10.42
N GLN A 241 -12.46 -2.69 9.76
CA GLN A 241 -12.92 -3.17 8.46
C GLN A 241 -11.81 -3.12 7.40
N ARG A 242 -10.97 -2.07 7.41
CA ARG A 242 -9.81 -1.97 6.53
C ARG A 242 -8.78 -3.06 6.82
N ILE A 243 -8.47 -3.33 8.08
CA ILE A 243 -7.55 -4.41 8.45
C ILE A 243 -8.09 -5.76 7.97
N GLU A 244 -9.37 -6.03 8.18
CA GLU A 244 -10.00 -7.26 7.72
C GLU A 244 -9.95 -7.39 6.18
N ALA A 245 -10.19 -6.29 5.46
CA ALA A 245 -10.10 -6.25 4.01
C ALA A 245 -8.69 -6.54 3.49
N ILE A 246 -7.66 -5.97 4.13
CA ILE A 246 -6.25 -6.22 3.81
C ILE A 246 -5.90 -7.69 4.06
N GLU A 247 -6.24 -8.23 5.22
CA GLU A 247 -5.97 -9.63 5.54
C GLU A 247 -6.65 -10.60 4.58
N PHE A 248 -7.93 -10.36 4.26
CA PHE A 248 -8.67 -11.16 3.30
C PHE A 248 -7.96 -11.15 1.94
N THR A 249 -7.57 -9.97 1.47
CA THR A 249 -7.00 -9.78 0.13
C THR A 249 -5.64 -10.46 0.01
N ILE A 250 -4.76 -10.31 1.01
CA ILE A 250 -3.45 -10.99 1.04
C ILE A 250 -3.65 -12.52 1.02
N LYS A 251 -4.56 -13.04 1.85
CA LYS A 251 -4.88 -14.48 1.90
C LYS A 251 -5.42 -15.00 0.56
N GLN A 252 -6.14 -14.16 -0.21
CA GLN A 252 -6.67 -14.55 -1.53
C GLN A 252 -5.66 -14.43 -2.67
N ASP A 253 -4.71 -13.50 -2.61
CA ASP A 253 -3.70 -13.34 -3.66
C ASP A 253 -2.72 -14.53 -3.70
N ASP A 254 -2.31 -15.04 -2.53
CA ASP A 254 -1.33 -16.12 -2.39
C ASP A 254 -1.92 -17.54 -2.55
N GLY A 255 -3.24 -17.70 -2.46
CA GLY A 255 -3.84 -19.01 -2.18
C GLY A 255 -5.23 -19.28 -2.74
N ALA A 256 -5.74 -18.47 -3.69
CA ALA A 256 -7.07 -18.53 -4.31
C ALA A 256 -7.88 -19.80 -3.96
N LEU A 257 -8.64 -19.71 -2.87
CA LEU A 257 -9.63 -20.71 -2.49
C LEU A 257 -10.90 -20.33 -3.24
N PRO A 258 -11.38 -21.15 -4.21
CA PRO A 258 -12.60 -20.85 -4.95
C PRO A 258 -13.80 -20.59 -4.04
N GLN A 259 -13.77 -21.19 -2.84
CA GLN A 259 -14.77 -21.03 -1.80
C GLN A 259 -14.84 -19.62 -1.22
N ASN A 260 -13.80 -18.79 -1.27
CA ASN A 260 -13.84 -17.46 -0.66
C ASN A 260 -14.30 -16.34 -1.62
N LEU A 261 -14.58 -16.66 -2.89
CA LEU A 261 -15.06 -15.67 -3.85
C LEU A 261 -16.40 -15.02 -3.42
N HIS A 262 -17.29 -15.75 -2.75
CA HIS A 262 -18.56 -15.19 -2.26
C HIS A 262 -18.39 -14.13 -1.15
N LYS A 263 -17.26 -14.16 -0.43
CA LYS A 263 -16.94 -13.21 0.65
C LYS A 263 -16.27 -11.94 0.14
N ALA A 264 -15.85 -11.92 -1.12
CA ALA A 264 -15.22 -10.76 -1.71
C ALA A 264 -16.27 -9.68 -2.03
N ASP A 265 -15.89 -8.43 -1.80
CA ASP A 265 -16.63 -7.26 -2.29
C ASP A 265 -16.36 -7.05 -3.77
N ILE A 266 -15.10 -7.24 -4.19
CA ILE A 266 -14.61 -6.99 -5.55
C ILE A 266 -13.81 -8.22 -6.00
N ILE A 267 -14.06 -8.69 -7.22
CA ILE A 267 -13.33 -9.79 -7.83
C ILE A 267 -12.64 -9.30 -9.09
N LEU A 268 -11.31 -9.32 -9.12
CA LEU A 268 -10.52 -8.89 -10.27
C LEU A 268 -10.14 -10.10 -11.11
N VAL A 269 -10.51 -10.08 -12.38
CA VAL A 269 -10.29 -11.17 -13.34
C VAL A 269 -9.40 -10.68 -14.48
N GLY A 270 -8.34 -11.41 -14.83
CA GLY A 270 -7.54 -11.02 -16.00
C GLY A 270 -6.23 -11.80 -16.16
N VAL A 271 -5.55 -11.60 -17.28
CA VAL A 271 -4.30 -12.29 -17.63
C VAL A 271 -3.14 -11.93 -16.70
N SER A 272 -2.08 -12.73 -16.67
CA SER A 272 -0.91 -12.40 -15.84
C SER A 272 -0.36 -11.02 -16.23
N ARG A 273 -0.09 -10.16 -15.22
CA ARG A 273 0.50 -8.81 -15.33
C ARG A 273 -0.41 -7.66 -15.74
N THR A 274 -1.71 -7.82 -15.59
CA THR A 274 -2.68 -6.71 -15.65
C THR A 274 -2.75 -5.87 -14.36
N GLY A 275 -1.73 -5.88 -13.50
CA GLY A 275 -1.73 -5.07 -12.27
C GLY A 275 -2.66 -5.54 -11.14
N LYS A 276 -3.23 -6.75 -11.20
CA LYS A 276 -4.17 -7.29 -10.18
C LYS A 276 -3.68 -7.16 -8.73
N THR A 277 -2.49 -7.67 -8.41
CA THR A 277 -1.98 -7.68 -7.02
C THR A 277 -1.80 -6.27 -6.45
N PRO A 278 -1.12 -5.32 -7.13
CA PRO A 278 -1.09 -3.92 -6.67
C PRO A 278 -2.48 -3.29 -6.54
N LEU A 279 -3.37 -3.52 -7.51
CA LEU A 279 -4.72 -2.96 -7.51
C LEU A 279 -5.58 -3.51 -6.36
N SER A 280 -5.54 -4.82 -6.12
CA SER A 280 -6.27 -5.45 -5.03
C SER A 280 -5.80 -4.95 -3.67
N THR A 281 -4.49 -4.80 -3.47
CA THR A 281 -3.93 -4.25 -2.23
C THR A 281 -4.35 -2.81 -2.03
N TYR A 282 -4.32 -1.98 -3.09
CA TYR A 282 -4.78 -0.60 -3.02
C TYR A 282 -6.26 -0.49 -2.64
N LEU A 283 -7.13 -1.29 -3.28
CA LEU A 283 -8.55 -1.36 -2.95
C LEU A 283 -8.79 -1.88 -1.53
N ALA A 284 -7.99 -2.83 -1.05
CA ALA A 284 -8.06 -3.31 0.33
C ALA A 284 -7.70 -2.22 1.34
N HIS A 285 -6.72 -1.36 1.05
CA HIS A 285 -6.43 -0.16 1.85
C HIS A 285 -7.60 0.84 1.88
N LYS A 286 -8.51 0.80 0.91
CA LYS A 286 -9.77 1.57 0.93
C LYS A 286 -10.90 0.86 1.68
N GLY A 287 -10.69 -0.37 2.15
CA GLY A 287 -11.64 -1.14 2.96
C GLY A 287 -12.42 -2.23 2.23
N TYR A 288 -12.03 -2.61 1.00
CA TYR A 288 -12.75 -3.62 0.20
C TYR A 288 -12.04 -4.97 0.23
N LYS A 289 -12.79 -6.05 0.50
CA LYS A 289 -12.29 -7.42 0.39
C LYS A 289 -12.13 -7.78 -1.09
N VAL A 290 -10.90 -7.88 -1.58
CA VAL A 290 -10.64 -8.15 -3.00
C VAL A 290 -10.13 -9.57 -3.22
N ALA A 291 -10.67 -10.26 -4.22
CA ALA A 291 -10.17 -11.56 -4.67
C ALA A 291 -9.66 -11.49 -6.11
N ASN A 292 -8.48 -12.07 -6.35
CA ASN A 292 -7.86 -12.09 -7.67
C ASN A 292 -8.07 -13.45 -8.34
N VAL A 293 -8.77 -13.47 -9.48
CA VAL A 293 -8.94 -14.68 -10.30
C VAL A 293 -8.12 -14.55 -11.58
N PRO A 294 -7.03 -15.32 -11.72
CA PRO A 294 -6.23 -15.26 -12.92
C PRO A 294 -6.89 -15.97 -14.10
N ILE A 295 -6.78 -15.38 -15.28
CA ILE A 295 -7.03 -16.08 -16.54
C ILE A 295 -5.69 -16.66 -17.02
N VAL A 296 -5.66 -17.97 -17.31
CA VAL A 296 -4.49 -18.67 -17.83
C VAL A 296 -4.98 -19.65 -18.90
N MET A 297 -4.34 -19.68 -20.07
CA MET A 297 -4.69 -20.63 -21.13
C MET A 297 -4.55 -22.08 -20.67
N GLY A 298 -5.44 -22.96 -21.15
CA GLY A 298 -5.44 -24.39 -20.80
C GLY A 298 -5.80 -24.69 -19.34
N VAL A 299 -6.25 -23.68 -18.59
CA VAL A 299 -6.68 -23.79 -17.20
C VAL A 299 -8.11 -23.28 -17.11
N GLY A 300 -9.04 -24.16 -16.77
CA GLY A 300 -10.43 -23.77 -16.55
C GLY A 300 -10.55 -22.74 -15.42
N VAL A 301 -11.35 -21.72 -15.65
CA VAL A 301 -11.74 -20.73 -14.63
C VAL A 301 -12.62 -21.44 -13.59
N PRO A 302 -12.47 -21.16 -12.28
CA PRO A 302 -13.28 -21.80 -11.25
C PRO A 302 -14.79 -21.59 -11.51
N LYS A 303 -15.58 -22.67 -11.39
CA LYS A 303 -17.04 -22.60 -11.51
C LYS A 303 -17.65 -21.59 -10.53
N THR A 304 -17.09 -21.50 -9.33
CA THR A 304 -17.53 -20.55 -8.30
C THR A 304 -17.43 -19.08 -8.73
N LEU A 305 -16.61 -18.74 -9.74
CA LEU A 305 -16.60 -17.38 -10.31
C LEU A 305 -17.90 -17.03 -11.04
N PHE A 306 -18.57 -18.02 -11.61
CA PHE A 306 -19.83 -17.82 -12.33
C PHE A 306 -21.06 -17.96 -11.41
N GLU A 307 -20.85 -18.42 -10.18
CA GLU A 307 -21.89 -18.60 -9.16
C GLU A 307 -22.01 -17.37 -8.22
N VAL A 308 -21.00 -16.50 -8.19
CA VAL A 308 -21.04 -15.24 -7.44
C VAL A 308 -21.86 -14.18 -8.16
N ASP A 309 -22.27 -13.17 -7.40
CA ASP A 309 -22.88 -11.96 -7.96
C ASP A 309 -22.00 -11.35 -9.06
N PRO A 310 -22.46 -11.32 -10.33
CA PRO A 310 -21.67 -10.83 -11.45
C PRO A 310 -21.39 -9.33 -11.36
N GLU A 311 -22.15 -8.57 -10.55
CA GLU A 311 -21.92 -7.14 -10.36
C GLU A 311 -20.60 -6.84 -9.61
N LYS A 312 -20.06 -7.84 -8.90
CA LYS A 312 -18.79 -7.75 -8.16
C LYS A 312 -17.57 -8.11 -9.00
N VAL A 313 -17.77 -8.60 -10.22
CA VAL A 313 -16.69 -9.13 -11.07
C VAL A 313 -16.23 -8.06 -12.07
N PHE A 314 -14.93 -7.80 -12.10
CA PHE A 314 -14.29 -6.81 -12.97
C PHE A 314 -13.17 -7.46 -13.78
N GLY A 315 -13.32 -7.44 -15.09
CA GLY A 315 -12.29 -7.85 -16.04
C GLY A 315 -11.21 -6.77 -16.18
N LEU A 316 -9.95 -7.19 -16.25
CA LEU A 316 -8.81 -6.32 -16.54
C LEU A 316 -8.15 -6.81 -17.82
N THR A 317 -8.00 -5.89 -18.78
CA THR A 317 -7.26 -6.11 -20.04
C THR A 317 -6.16 -5.08 -20.20
N ILE A 318 -5.18 -5.41 -21.04
CA ILE A 318 -3.98 -4.62 -21.26
C ILE A 318 -3.54 -4.75 -22.72
N ASN A 319 -2.92 -3.72 -23.23
CA ASN A 319 -2.31 -3.67 -24.55
C ASN A 319 -1.22 -4.76 -24.65
N PRO A 320 -1.22 -5.55 -25.74
CA PRO A 320 -0.31 -6.68 -25.89
C PRO A 320 1.17 -6.27 -25.91
N VAL A 321 1.50 -5.11 -26.50
CA VAL A 321 2.88 -4.62 -26.59
C VAL A 321 3.39 -4.24 -25.20
N VAL A 322 2.60 -3.48 -24.45
CA VAL A 322 2.96 -3.09 -23.07
C VAL A 322 3.05 -4.31 -22.16
N LEU A 323 2.11 -5.26 -22.29
CA LEU A 323 2.14 -6.51 -21.55
C LEU A 323 3.40 -7.33 -21.81
N GLN A 324 3.80 -7.46 -23.08
CA GLN A 324 5.06 -8.12 -23.43
C GLN A 324 6.24 -7.43 -22.75
N THR A 325 6.34 -6.10 -22.82
CA THR A 325 7.43 -5.34 -22.19
C THR A 325 7.54 -5.62 -20.70
N ILE A 326 6.41 -5.59 -19.97
CA ILE A 326 6.35 -5.91 -18.54
C ILE A 326 6.78 -7.35 -18.27
N ARG A 327 6.37 -8.30 -19.12
CA ARG A 327 6.72 -9.72 -18.97
C ARG A 327 8.20 -9.97 -19.25
N ARG A 328 8.78 -9.36 -20.28
CA ARG A 328 10.22 -9.43 -20.59
C ARG A 328 11.04 -8.87 -19.45
N ALA A 329 10.69 -7.69 -18.93
CA ALA A 329 11.38 -7.07 -17.80
C ALA A 329 11.41 -7.99 -16.57
N ARG A 330 10.27 -8.59 -16.20
CA ARG A 330 10.25 -9.52 -15.06
C ARG A 330 10.89 -10.88 -15.37
N ALA A 331 10.84 -11.36 -16.60
CA ALA A 331 11.52 -12.60 -16.97
C ALA A 331 13.05 -12.46 -16.90
N LYS A 332 13.57 -11.25 -17.17
CA LYS A 332 14.97 -10.87 -16.96
C LYS A 332 15.30 -10.86 -15.47
N SER A 333 14.47 -10.21 -14.64
CA SER A 333 14.72 -10.10 -13.19
C SER A 333 14.67 -11.43 -12.44
N LEU A 334 13.89 -12.40 -12.93
CA LEU A 334 13.72 -13.73 -12.30
C LEU A 334 14.68 -14.80 -12.82
N GLY A 335 15.53 -14.49 -13.80
CA GLY A 335 16.49 -15.45 -14.33
C GLY A 335 15.86 -16.69 -14.99
N PHE A 336 14.66 -16.57 -15.58
CA PHE A 336 14.02 -17.71 -16.28
C PHE A 336 14.92 -18.26 -17.41
N SER A 337 14.87 -19.58 -17.64
CA SER A 337 15.51 -20.22 -18.80
C SER A 337 14.88 -19.75 -20.12
N GLU A 338 15.65 -19.76 -21.20
CA GLU A 338 15.25 -19.35 -22.57
C GLU A 338 13.87 -19.92 -22.98
N GLU A 339 13.62 -21.20 -22.74
CA GLU A 339 12.37 -21.89 -23.09
C GLU A 339 11.14 -21.34 -22.33
N VAL A 340 11.29 -21.00 -21.04
CA VAL A 340 10.20 -20.43 -20.23
C VAL A 340 9.98 -18.96 -20.57
N ARG A 341 11.04 -18.26 -21.03
CA ARG A 341 10.93 -16.89 -21.54
C ARG A 341 10.15 -16.83 -22.85
N SER A 342 10.38 -17.77 -23.75
CA SER A 342 9.70 -17.87 -25.05
C SER A 342 8.17 -17.98 -24.85
N ASN A 343 7.69 -19.00 -24.13
CA ASN A 343 6.25 -19.20 -23.92
C ASN A 343 5.54 -18.09 -23.10
N TYR A 344 6.27 -17.39 -22.22
CA TYR A 344 5.67 -16.40 -21.32
C TYR A 344 5.65 -14.99 -21.90
N SER A 345 6.64 -14.64 -22.73
CA SER A 345 6.87 -13.27 -23.19
C SER A 345 6.86 -13.09 -24.70
N GLU A 346 6.71 -14.15 -25.50
CA GLU A 346 6.50 -14.00 -26.94
C GLU A 346 5.14 -13.39 -27.29
N MET A 347 5.14 -12.59 -28.36
CA MET A 347 3.97 -11.80 -28.73
C MET A 347 2.78 -12.68 -29.09
N ASP A 348 3.01 -13.81 -29.76
CA ASP A 348 1.93 -14.67 -30.22
C ASP A 348 1.22 -15.32 -29.05
N HIS A 349 1.96 -15.86 -28.08
CA HIS A 349 1.39 -16.36 -26.83
C HIS A 349 0.68 -15.28 -26.01
N VAL A 350 1.21 -14.05 -25.96
CA VAL A 350 0.53 -12.93 -25.30
C VAL A 350 -0.80 -12.60 -25.98
N ARG A 351 -0.84 -12.60 -27.31
CA ARG A 351 -2.06 -12.37 -28.09
C ARG A 351 -3.08 -13.47 -27.86
N GLU A 352 -2.67 -14.73 -27.94
CA GLU A 352 -3.53 -15.89 -27.68
C GLU A 352 -4.15 -15.84 -26.28
N GLU A 353 -3.36 -15.49 -25.25
CA GLU A 353 -3.85 -15.39 -23.87
C GLU A 353 -4.86 -14.25 -23.71
N LEU A 354 -4.62 -13.11 -24.33
CA LEU A 354 -5.55 -11.98 -24.34
C LEU A 354 -6.82 -12.29 -25.13
N GLU A 355 -6.72 -13.01 -26.25
CA GLU A 355 -7.87 -13.50 -27.01
C GLU A 355 -8.72 -14.47 -26.20
N PHE A 356 -8.07 -15.39 -25.49
CA PHE A 356 -8.75 -16.32 -24.59
C PHE A 356 -9.48 -15.57 -23.48
N ALA A 357 -8.84 -14.56 -22.85
CA ALA A 357 -9.47 -13.71 -21.86
C ALA A 357 -10.67 -12.93 -22.44
N ARG A 358 -10.52 -12.38 -23.64
CA ARG A 358 -11.60 -11.65 -24.33
C ARG A 358 -12.81 -12.52 -24.60
N LYS A 359 -12.62 -13.79 -24.98
CA LYS A 359 -13.72 -14.76 -25.14
C LYS A 359 -14.46 -15.01 -23.82
N ILE A 360 -13.73 -15.13 -22.71
CA ILE A 360 -14.35 -15.26 -21.38
C ILE A 360 -15.17 -14.01 -21.06
N PHE A 361 -14.64 -12.81 -21.29
CA PHE A 361 -15.36 -11.56 -21.05
C PHE A 361 -16.59 -11.40 -21.96
N ALA A 362 -16.49 -11.78 -23.24
CA ALA A 362 -17.62 -11.74 -24.18
C ALA A 362 -18.78 -12.65 -23.75
N ASN A 363 -18.46 -13.79 -23.13
CA ASN A 363 -19.47 -14.70 -22.57
C ASN A 363 -20.09 -14.18 -21.26
N ASN A 364 -19.56 -13.10 -20.68
CA ASN A 364 -20.00 -12.51 -19.40
C ASN A 364 -20.19 -10.99 -19.55
N PRO A 365 -21.21 -10.53 -20.31
CA PRO A 365 -21.38 -9.12 -20.68
C PRO A 365 -21.66 -8.18 -19.49
N SER A 366 -22.05 -8.72 -18.34
CA SER A 366 -22.25 -7.96 -17.10
C SER A 366 -20.94 -7.53 -16.43
N TRP A 367 -19.80 -8.14 -16.78
CA TRP A 367 -18.50 -7.82 -16.19
C TRP A 367 -17.89 -6.61 -16.91
N PRO A 368 -17.63 -5.49 -16.22
CA PRO A 368 -16.90 -4.38 -16.81
C PRO A 368 -15.50 -4.84 -17.15
N VAL A 369 -15.04 -4.55 -18.37
CA VAL A 369 -13.67 -4.82 -18.79
C VAL A 369 -12.90 -3.51 -18.82
N ILE A 370 -11.95 -3.37 -17.91
CA ILE A 370 -11.17 -2.17 -17.70
C ILE A 370 -9.81 -2.34 -18.37
N GLU A 371 -9.51 -1.47 -19.34
CA GLU A 371 -8.19 -1.38 -19.95
C GLU A 371 -7.24 -0.62 -19.03
N VAL A 372 -6.14 -1.27 -18.62
CA VAL A 372 -5.18 -0.75 -17.62
C VAL A 372 -3.89 -0.19 -18.21
N THR A 373 -3.76 -0.17 -19.54
CA THR A 373 -2.53 0.30 -20.20
C THR A 373 -2.21 1.75 -19.87
N GLY A 374 -1.01 1.99 -19.36
CA GLY A 374 -0.52 3.33 -19.05
C GLY A 374 -1.23 4.04 -17.90
N LYS A 375 -2.17 3.36 -17.21
CA LYS A 375 -2.92 3.93 -16.09
C LYS A 375 -2.22 3.66 -14.77
N ALA A 376 -2.32 4.63 -13.87
CA ALA A 376 -1.92 4.44 -12.49
C ALA A 376 -2.88 3.47 -11.77
N ILE A 377 -2.43 2.89 -10.66
CA ILE A 377 -3.24 1.96 -9.87
C ILE A 377 -4.44 2.71 -9.26
N GLU A 378 -4.22 3.94 -8.82
CA GLU A 378 -5.19 4.87 -8.25
C GLU A 378 -6.32 5.17 -9.24
N GLU A 379 -5.99 5.41 -10.51
CA GLU A 379 -6.96 5.69 -11.58
C GLU A 379 -7.82 4.47 -11.86
N THR A 380 -7.19 3.29 -11.98
CA THR A 380 -7.90 2.03 -12.22
C THR A 380 -8.82 1.71 -11.03
N ALA A 381 -8.35 1.92 -9.80
CA ALA A 381 -9.14 1.75 -8.59
C ALA A 381 -10.34 2.69 -8.55
N ALA A 382 -10.18 3.96 -8.96
CA ALA A 382 -11.28 4.91 -9.03
C ALA A 382 -12.38 4.45 -10.00
N VAL A 383 -12.00 3.90 -11.17
CA VAL A 383 -12.97 3.32 -12.13
C VAL A 383 -13.70 2.12 -11.53
N VAL A 384 -12.99 1.18 -10.91
CA VAL A 384 -13.60 0.01 -10.26
C VAL A 384 -14.58 0.45 -9.17
N LEU A 385 -14.16 1.35 -8.28
CA LEU A 385 -14.99 1.82 -7.17
C LEU A 385 -16.21 2.59 -7.64
N ARG A 386 -16.08 3.43 -8.67
CA ARG A 386 -17.22 4.13 -9.27
C ARG A 386 -18.27 3.12 -9.75
N LEU A 387 -17.85 2.16 -10.58
CA LEU A 387 -18.76 1.13 -11.10
C LEU A 387 -19.37 0.27 -9.99
N TYR A 388 -18.59 -0.08 -8.96
CA TYR A 388 -19.06 -0.82 -7.79
C TYR A 388 -20.16 -0.04 -7.04
N HIS A 389 -19.94 1.24 -6.76
CA HIS A 389 -20.91 2.07 -6.02
C HIS A 389 -22.15 2.43 -6.84
N ASP A 390 -21.98 2.69 -8.14
CA ASP A 390 -23.10 2.99 -9.06
C ASP A 390 -24.08 1.82 -9.15
N ARG A 391 -23.57 0.58 -9.10
CA ARG A 391 -24.37 -0.65 -9.07
C ARG A 391 -25.07 -0.84 -7.73
N LYS A 392 -24.33 -0.68 -6.63
CA LYS A 392 -24.83 -0.89 -5.26
C LYS A 392 -25.89 0.14 -4.86
N ASN A 393 -25.74 1.38 -5.31
CA ASN A 393 -26.64 2.49 -5.00
C ASN A 393 -27.13 3.13 -6.30
N LYS A 394 -28.26 2.64 -6.83
CA LYS A 394 -28.91 3.24 -8.00
C LYS A 394 -29.36 4.66 -7.66
N CYS A 395 -28.55 5.64 -8.04
CA CYS A 395 -28.77 7.06 -7.83
C CYS A 395 -28.87 7.78 -9.18
N SER A 396 -29.62 8.87 -9.23
CA SER A 396 -29.73 9.71 -10.43
C SER A 396 -28.38 10.29 -10.87
N MET A 397 -27.49 10.55 -9.92
CA MET A 397 -26.11 10.92 -10.17
C MET A 397 -25.14 9.86 -9.61
N PRO A 398 -24.28 9.26 -10.46
CA PRO A 398 -23.30 8.28 -10.02
C PRO A 398 -22.25 8.92 -9.12
N ARG A 399 -21.99 8.32 -7.95
CA ARG A 399 -21.07 8.87 -6.94
C ARG A 399 -20.61 7.81 -5.93
N ILE A 400 -19.40 8.01 -5.41
CA ILE A 400 -18.90 7.27 -4.25
C ILE A 400 -19.31 8.04 -2.99
N SER A 401 -20.13 7.41 -2.13
CA SER A 401 -20.65 8.05 -0.91
C SER A 401 -20.09 7.37 0.34
N LYS A 402 -19.78 8.17 1.36
CA LYS A 402 -19.38 7.68 2.69
C LYS A 402 -20.12 8.49 3.77
N ARG A 403 -20.61 7.79 4.79
CA ARG A 403 -21.17 8.40 6.00
C ARG A 403 -20.06 8.54 7.05
N TYR A 404 -20.05 9.67 7.76
CA TYR A 404 -19.14 9.98 8.85
C TYR A 404 -19.89 10.05 10.17
#